data_AF-A0A953TL51-F1
#
_entry.id   AF-A0A953TL51-F1
#
_cell.length_a   1.000
_cell.length_b   1.000
_cell.length_c   1.000
_cell.angle_alpha   90.00
_cell.angle_beta   90.00
_cell.angle_gamma   90.00
#
_symmetry.space_group_name_H-M   'P 1'
#
loop_
_entity.id
_entity.type
_entity.pdbx_description
1 polymer ?
#
loop_
_entity_poly.entity_id
_entity_poly.type
_entity_poly.pdbx_seq_one_letter_code
_entity_poly.pdbx_strand_id
1 'polypeptide(L)' 'MIFIGLLVIMLGFVISVLSLALHSVGAQLAVVLFGLAVSLYGIMGVLNRAYLKNAIWKKG' A
#
# COMPACT_ATOMS: atom_id res chain seq x y z
N MET A 1 9.75 -6.81 -8.21
CA MET A 1 9.36 -5.50 -7.65
C MET A 1 7.90 -5.18 -7.89
N ILE A 2 7.36 -5.37 -9.11
CA ILE A 2 5.93 -5.19 -9.39
C ILE A 2 5.05 -6.09 -8.50
N PHE A 3 5.26 -7.40 -8.52
CA PHE A 3 4.51 -8.35 -7.67
C PHE A 3 4.66 -8.08 -6.17
N ILE A 4 5.85 -7.66 -5.73
CA ILE A 4 6.10 -7.27 -4.33
C ILE A 4 5.27 -6.03 -3.98
N GLY A 5 5.26 -5.01 -4.84
CA GLY A 5 4.43 -3.83 -4.66
C GLY A 5 2.94 -4.19 -4.57
N LEU A 6 2.46 -5.07 -5.44
CA LEU A 6 1.08 -5.56 -5.41
C LEU A 6 0.75 -6.28 -4.10
N LEU A 7 1.65 -7.14 -3.62
CA LEU A 7 1.50 -7.86 -2.36
C LEU A 7 1.43 -6.89 -1.18
N VAL A 8 2.31 -5.88 -1.14
CA VAL A 8 2.29 -4.83 -0.10
C VAL A 8 0.97 -4.05 -0.10
N ILE A 9 0.43 -3.74 -1.28
CA ILE A 9 -0.89 -3.08 -1.41
C ILE A 9 -1.99 -3.96 -0.82
N MET A 10 -2.00 -5.24 -1.16
CA MET A 10 -3.00 -6.18 -0.63
C MET A 10 -2.87 -6.37 0.87
N LEU A 11 -1.66 -6.40 1.42
CA LEU A 11 -1.45 -6.43 2.88
C LEU A 11 -1.98 -5.16 3.56
N GLY A 12 -1.71 -3.98 2.99
CA GLY A 12 -2.26 -2.73 3.51
C GLY A 12 -3.79 -2.74 3.52
N PHE A 13 -4.43 -3.24 2.46
CA PHE A 13 -5.88 -3.43 2.41
C PHE A 13 -6.38 -4.39 3.50
N VAL A 14 -5.74 -5.56 3.66
CA VAL A 14 -6.11 -6.52 4.71
C VAL A 14 -6.01 -5.89 6.10
N ILE A 15 -4.94 -5.14 6.38
CA ILE A 15 -4.78 -4.40 7.64
C ILE A 15 -5.94 -3.43 7.85
N SER A 16 -6.32 -2.67 6.82
CA SER A 16 -7.48 -1.78 6.90
C SER A 16 -8.78 -2.54 7.17
N VAL A 17 -9.00 -3.71 6.56
CA VAL A 17 -10.19 -4.54 6.83
C VAL A 17 -10.19 -5.10 8.26
N LEU A 18 -9.03 -5.45 8.80
CA LEU A 18 -8.92 -5.94 10.18
C LEU A 18 -9.34 -4.90 11.22
N SER A 19 -9.37 -3.61 10.87
CA SER A 19 -9.89 -2.58 11.77
C SER A 19 -11.35 -2.84 12.17
N LEU A 20 -12.14 -3.52 11.33
CA LEU A 20 -13.55 -3.81 11.59
C LEU A 20 -13.75 -4.73 12.81
N ALA A 21 -12.72 -5.48 13.21
CA ALA A 21 -12.76 -6.32 14.40
C ALA A 21 -12.58 -5.53 15.72
N LEU A 22 -12.34 -4.22 15.65
CA LEU A 22 -12.09 -3.36 16.80
C LEU A 22 -13.38 -2.66 17.25
N HIS A 23 -13.58 -2.56 18.57
CA HIS A 23 -14.75 -1.91 19.16
C HIS A 23 -14.56 -0.42 19.46
N SER A 24 -13.31 0.05 19.53
CA SER A 24 -13.00 1.45 19.78
C SER A 24 -12.85 2.21 18.47
N VAL A 25 -13.62 3.29 18.31
CA VAL A 25 -13.55 4.18 17.14
C VAL A 25 -12.13 4.71 16.92
N GLY A 26 -11.43 5.11 17.99
CA GLY A 26 -10.05 5.60 17.90
C GLY A 26 -9.08 4.53 17.42
N ALA A 27 -9.22 3.30 17.93
CA ALA A 27 -8.37 2.18 17.51
C ALA A 27 -8.68 1.76 16.06
N GLN A 28 -9.96 1.73 15.69
CA GLN A 28 -10.39 1.45 14.32
C GLN A 28 -9.81 2.47 13.34
N LEU A 29 -9.92 3.76 13.65
CA LEU A 29 -9.37 4.83 12.81
C LEU A 29 -7.85 4.68 12.64
N ALA A 30 -7.12 4.45 13.75
CA ALA A 30 -5.67 4.30 13.71
C ALA A 30 -5.23 3.13 12.80
N VAL A 31 -5.89 1.97 12.92
CA VAL A 31 -5.56 0.78 12.11
C VAL A 31 -5.91 0.97 10.64
N VAL A 32 -7.05 1.60 10.31
CA VAL A 32 -7.39 1.93 8.92
C VAL A 32 -6.34 2.83 8.30
N LEU A 33 -5.95 3.91 9.00
CA LEU A 33 -4.95 4.86 8.51
C LEU A 33 -3.58 4.20 8.32
N PHE A 34 -3.21 3.29 9.23
CA PHE A 34 -1.98 2.51 9.08
C PHE A 34 -2.02 1.61 7.84
N GLY A 35 -3.10 0.83 7.64
CA GLY A 35 -3.26 0.00 6.43
C GLY A 35 -3.28 0.81 5.13
N LEU A 36 -3.87 2.00 5.17
CA LEU A 36 -3.86 2.95 4.06
C LEU A 36 -2.43 3.44 3.75
N ALA A 37 -1.66 3.80 4.78
CA ALA A 37 -0.26 4.21 4.62
C ALA A 37 0.60 3.09 4.03
N VAL A 38 0.42 1.84 4.47
CA VAL A 38 1.10 0.66 3.89
C VAL A 38 0.73 0.48 2.42
N SER A 39 -0.56 0.62 2.07
CA SER A 39 -1.02 0.52 0.68
C SER A 39 -0.40 1.60 -0.20
N LEU A 40 -0.39 2.84 0.28
CA LEU A 40 0.22 3.98 -0.40
C LEU A 40 1.72 3.80 -0.60
N TYR A 41 2.44 3.25 0.38
CA TYR A 41 3.84 2.89 0.23
C TYR A 41 4.04 1.82 -0.86
N GLY A 42 3.18 0.80 -0.91
CA GLY A 42 3.19 -0.20 -1.97
C GLY A 42 3.01 0.40 -3.37
N ILE A 43 2.06 1.33 -3.54
CA ILE A 43 1.78 2.01 -4.81
C ILE A 43 2.92 2.95 -5.19
N MET A 44 3.19 3.97 -4.37
CA MET A 44 4.09 5.07 -4.73
C MET A 44 5.56 4.70 -4.56
N GLY A 45 5.88 3.94 -3.50
CA GLY A 45 7.25 3.59 -3.12
C GLY A 45 7.79 2.40 -3.90
N VAL A 46 7.00 1.34 -4.07
CA VAL A 46 7.48 0.09 -4.67
C VAL A 46 7.04 -0.04 -6.13
N LEU A 47 5.73 -0.01 -6.38
CA LEU A 47 5.14 -0.30 -7.68
C LEU A 47 5.51 0.78 -8.71
N ASN A 48 5.28 2.05 -8.39
CA ASN A 48 5.60 3.17 -9.27
C ASN A 48 7.10 3.21 -9.61
N ARG A 49 7.99 3.02 -8.62
CA ARG A 49 9.44 2.93 -8.87
C ARG A 49 9.80 1.78 -9.80
N ALA A 50 9.12 0.64 -9.70
CA ALA A 50 9.36 -0.49 -10.59
C ALA A 50 9.03 -0.15 -12.06
N TYR A 51 7.91 0.52 -12.30
CA TYR A 51 7.54 0.98 -13.65
C TYR A 51 8.47 2.08 -14.17
N LEU A 52 8.88 3.01 -13.30
CA LEU A 52 9.81 4.10 -13.65
C LEU A 52 11.21 3.61 -14.07
N LYS A 53 11.60 2.37 -13.79
CA LYS A 53 12.85 1.78 -14.29
C LYS A 53 12.80 1.52 -15.80
N ASN A 54 11.63 1.15 -16.31
CA ASN A 54 11.42 0.81 -17.72
C ASN A 54 10.70 1.94 -18.49
N ALA A 55 10.69 3.15 -17.94
CA ALA A 55 9.95 4.26 -18.51
C ALA A 55 10.48 4.63 -19.91
N ILE A 56 9.57 4.84 -20.86
CA ILE A 56 9.88 5.08 -22.28
C ILE A 56 10.78 6.31 -22.45
N TRP A 57 10.54 7.37 -21.68
CA TRP A 57 11.30 8.62 -21.72
C TRP A 57 12.75 8.52 -21.24
N LYS A 58 13.15 7.40 -20.61
CA LYS A 58 14.54 7.14 -20.19
C LYS A 58 15.36 6.36 -21.22
N LYS A 59 14.75 5.94 -22.32
CA LYS A 59 15.38 5.15 -23.39
C LYS A 59 15.90 6.02 -24.54
N GLY A 60 15.85 7.34 -24.40
CA GLY A 60 16.37 8.33 -25.34
C GLY A 60 17.79 8.73 -25.03
#